data_AF-A0A951RJ49-F1
#
_entry.id   AF-A0A951RJ49-F1
#
_cell.length_a   1.000
_cell.length_b   1.000
_cell.length_c   1.000
_cell.angle_alpha   90.00
_cell.angle_beta   90.00
_cell.angle_gamma   90.00
#
_symmetry.space_group_name_H-M   'P 1'
#
loop_
_entity.id
_entity.type
_entity.pdbx_description
1 polymer ?
#
loop_
_entity_poly.entity_id
_entity_poly.type
_entity_poly.pdbx_seq_one_letter_code
_entity_poly.pdbx_strand_id
1 'polypeptide(L)' 'MPLLRYPLDHIFYSREFGLVNLKKLEDIGSDHFPLLIGLNYEPDDDNTEGLEKTNTDERAEVEEKIENNK' A
#
# COMPACT_ATOMS: atom_id res chain seq x y z
N MET A 1 -25.92 -4.97 -15.33
CA MET A 1 -25.52 -5.15 -13.92
C MET A 1 -24.05 -5.52 -13.89
N PRO A 2 -23.11 -4.59 -13.66
CA PRO A 2 -21.73 -5.01 -13.43
C PRO A 2 -21.69 -5.64 -12.03
N LEU A 3 -21.78 -6.98 -11.98
CA LEU A 3 -21.90 -7.77 -10.75
C LEU A 3 -20.58 -7.94 -9.98
N LEU A 4 -19.44 -7.56 -10.55
CA LEU A 4 -18.16 -7.49 -9.85
C LEU A 4 -17.48 -6.15 -10.18
N ARG A 5 -17.37 -5.25 -9.19
CA ARG A 5 -16.42 -4.13 -9.24
C ARG A 5 -15.19 -4.55 -8.44
N TYR A 6 -14.08 -4.79 -9.12
CA TYR A 6 -12.79 -5.08 -8.48
C TYR A 6 -12.21 -3.77 -7.92
N PRO A 7 -11.60 -3.75 -6.73
CA PRO A 7 -10.94 -2.55 -6.22
C PRO A 7 -9.65 -2.30 -7.03
N LEU A 8 -9.79 -1.56 -8.14
CA LEU A 8 -8.68 -1.17 -9.00
C LEU A 8 -7.99 0.11 -8.52
N ASP A 9 -8.60 0.81 -7.58
CA ASP A 9 -8.10 2.08 -7.06
C ASP A 9 -6.97 1.80 -6.04
N HIS A 10 -5.76 2.23 -6.38
CA HIS A 10 -4.58 2.14 -5.53
C HIS A 10 -4.19 3.53 -5.04
N ILE A 11 -3.89 3.67 -3.76
CA ILE A 11 -3.39 4.91 -3.16
C ILE A 11 -2.01 4.65 -2.58
N PHE A 12 -1.03 5.44 -3.01
CA PHE A 12 0.34 5.39 -2.51
C PHE A 12 0.65 6.70 -1.77
N TYR A 13 1.31 6.59 -0.62
CA TYR A 13 1.75 7.72 0.20
C TYR A 13 3.18 7.49 0.71
N SER A 14 3.90 8.59 1.00
CA SER A 14 5.26 8.53 1.54
C SER A 14 5.26 8.00 2.98
N ARG A 15 6.35 7.36 3.43
CA ARG A 15 6.47 6.77 4.78
C ARG A 15 6.39 7.78 5.93
N GLU A 16 6.66 9.04 5.64
CA GLU A 16 6.47 10.16 6.57
C GLU A 16 4.98 10.47 6.86
N PHE A 17 4.05 9.73 6.24
CA PHE A 17 2.64 9.84 6.51
C PHE A 17 2.10 8.54 7.10
N GLY A 18 1.52 8.60 8.30
CA GLY A 18 0.76 7.50 8.89
C GLY A 18 -0.69 7.50 8.41
N LEU A 19 -1.31 6.33 8.27
CA LEU A 19 -2.71 6.21 7.85
C LEU A 19 -3.68 6.40 9.03
N VAL A 20 -4.47 7.47 9.01
CA VAL A 20 -5.50 7.75 10.03
C VAL A 20 -6.83 7.10 9.68
N ASN A 21 -7.25 7.21 8.42
CA ASN A 21 -8.47 6.57 7.94
C ASN A 21 -8.46 6.37 6.42
N LEU A 22 -9.20 5.36 5.98
CA LEU A 22 -9.54 5.14 4.57
C LEU A 22 -11.02 4.78 4.49
N LYS A 23 -11.80 5.61 3.78
CA LYS A 23 -13.25 5.43 3.67
C LYS A 23 -13.72 5.60 2.23
N LYS A 24 -14.50 4.63 1.75
CA LYS A 24 -15.28 4.78 0.52
C LYS A 24 -16.51 5.67 0.77
N LEU A 25 -16.70 6.67 -0.07
CA LEU A 25 -17.84 7.59 0.00
C LEU A 25 -19.02 7.08 -0.86
N GLU A 26 -20.10 7.84 -0.85
CA GLU A 26 -21.33 7.52 -1.57
C GLU A 26 -21.12 7.51 -3.09
N ASP A 27 -21.92 6.70 -3.77
CA ASP A 27 -21.90 6.61 -5.23
C ASP A 27 -22.43 7.91 -5.83
N ILE A 28 -21.62 8.55 -6.68
CA ILE A 28 -21.98 9.79 -7.38
C ILE A 28 -22.42 9.56 -8.83
N GLY A 29 -22.63 8.30 -9.23
CA GLY A 29 -22.96 7.93 -10.61
C GLY A 29 -21.75 7.89 -11.54
N SER A 30 -20.53 7.94 -10.99
CA SER A 30 -19.29 7.66 -11.73
C SER A 30 -19.04 6.15 -11.78
N ASP A 31 -18.26 5.74 -12.76
CA ASP A 31 -17.65 4.42 -12.86
C ASP A 31 -16.66 4.11 -11.72
N HIS A 32 -16.11 5.13 -11.05
CA HIS A 32 -15.28 5.02 -9.86
C HIS A 32 -16.00 5.48 -8.58
N PHE A 33 -15.66 4.86 -7.45
CA PHE A 33 -16.12 5.34 -6.15
C PHE A 33 -15.19 6.42 -5.61
N PRO A 34 -15.71 7.50 -5.03
CA PRO A 34 -14.86 8.44 -4.33
C PRO A 34 -14.30 7.80 -3.06
N LEU A 35 -12.99 7.98 -2.83
CA LEU A 35 -12.30 7.54 -1.63
C LEU A 35 -11.84 8.77 -0.83
N LEU A 36 -12.04 8.71 0.49
CA LEU A 36 -11.47 9.64 1.45
C LEU A 36 -10.29 8.95 2.15
N ILE A 37 -9.12 9.57 2.08
CA ILE A 37 -7.93 9.15 2.82
C ILE A 37 -7.53 10.26 3.80
N GLY A 38 -7.38 9.90 5.07
CA GLY A 38 -6.83 10.75 6.11
C GLY A 38 -5.42 10.29 6.46
N LEU A 39 -4.46 11.20 6.34
CA LEU A 39 -3.05 10.96 6.65
C LEU A 39 -2.59 11.88 7.77
N ASN A 40 -1.75 11.38 8.67
CA ASN A 40 -1.04 12.18 9.66
C ASN A 40 0.42 12.34 9.25
N TYR A 41 0.98 13.55 9.39
CA TYR A 41 2.38 13.80 9.04
C TYR A 41 3.29 13.50 10.23
N GLU A 42 4.18 12.54 10.06
CA GLU A 42 5.06 11.96 11.08
C GLU A 42 6.48 11.78 10.49
N PRO A 43 7.27 12.87 10.39
CA PRO A 43 8.60 12.84 9.76
C PRO A 43 9.68 12.11 10.57
N ASP A 44 9.44 11.92 11.87
CA ASP A 44 10.40 11.33 12.82
C ASP A 44 10.06 9.89 13.20
N ASP A 45 8.95 9.33 12.72
CA ASP A 45 8.52 7.98 13.08
C ASP A 45 8.99 6.95 12.05
N ASP A 46 9.50 5.83 12.54
CA ASP A 46 9.96 4.69 11.75
C ASP A 46 8.71 3.90 11.29
N ASN A 47 7.84 4.58 10.52
CA ASN A 47 6.51 4.11 10.17
C ASN A 47 6.60 2.89 9.24
N THR A 48 6.71 1.72 9.87
CA THR A 48 6.76 0.40 9.23
C THR A 48 5.36 -0.19 9.02
N GLU A 49 4.36 0.62 8.67
CA GLU A 49 3.06 0.07 8.29
C GLU A 49 3.21 -0.71 6.97
N GLY A 50 3.09 -2.04 7.04
CA GLY A 50 3.10 -2.93 5.87
C GLY A 50 4.47 -3.36 5.35
N LEU A 51 5.57 -2.98 6.00
CA LEU A 51 6.85 -3.64 5.76
C LEU A 51 6.90 -4.93 6.58
N GLU A 52 6.60 -6.06 5.93
CA GLU A 52 7.24 -7.32 6.31
C GLU A 52 8.73 -7.01 6.43
N LYS A 53 9.28 -7.02 7.65
CA LYS A 53 10.72 -6.95 7.83
C LYS A 53 11.26 -8.16 7.08
N THR A 54 11.90 -7.95 5.94
CA THR A 54 12.53 -9.02 5.15
C THR A 54 13.35 -9.85 6.12
N ASN A 55 12.87 -11.05 6.43
CA ASN A 55 13.50 -11.86 7.45
C ASN A 55 14.86 -12.30 6.92
N THR A 56 15.79 -12.69 7.80
CA THR A 56 17.18 -12.97 7.40
C THR A 56 17.27 -14.03 6.28
N ASP A 57 16.31 -14.95 6.22
CA ASP A 57 16.19 -15.95 5.15
C ASP A 57 15.78 -15.37 3.78
N GLU A 58 14.92 -14.35 3.72
CA GLU A 58 14.49 -13.74 2.45
C GLU A 58 15.62 -12.94 1.80
N ARG A 59 16.54 -12.38 2.58
CA ARG A 59 17.75 -11.71 2.05
C ARG A 59 18.72 -12.71 1.42
N ALA A 60 18.85 -13.90 2.01
CA ALA A 60 19.71 -14.96 1.50
C ALA A 60 19.22 -15.51 0.15
N GLU A 61 17.90 -15.69 -0.03
CA GLU A 61 17.35 -16.12 -1.32
C GLU A 61 17.56 -15.10 -2.46
N VAL A 62 17.52 -13.80 -2.15
CA VAL A 62 17.75 -12.73 -3.14
C VAL A 62 19.22 -12.71 -3.56
N GLU A 63 20.15 -12.88 -2.62
CA GLU A 63 21.59 -12.99 -2.92
C GLU A 63 21.90 -14.22 -3.76
N GLU A 64 21.30 -15.39 -3.44
CA GLU A 64 21.47 -16.62 -4.23
C GLU A 64 20.94 -16.46 -5.67
N LYS A 65 19.79 -15.79 -5.86
CA LYS A 65 19.23 -15.53 -7.19
C LYS A 65 20.06 -14.55 -8.03
N ILE A 66 20.74 -13.59 -7.39
CA ILE A 66 21.65 -12.66 -8.08
C ILE A 66 22.93 -13.39 -8.49
N GLU A 67 23.45 -14.28 -7.64
CA GLU A 67 24.67 -15.05 -7.93
C GLU A 67 24.45 -16.12 -9.02
N ASN A 68 23.28 -16.76 -9.03
CA ASN A 68 22.91 -17.75 -10.07
C ASN A 68 22.50 -17.13 -11.42
N ASN A 69 22.37 -15.80 -11.52
CA ASN A 69 22.14 -15.09 -12.79
C ASN A 69 23.42 -14.44 -13.35
N LYS A 70 24.56 -15.11 -13.16
CA LYS A 70 25.85 -14.71 -13.74
C LYS A 70 26.38 -15.74 -14.72
#